data_AF-A0A921E7N9-F1
#
_entry.id   AF-A0A921E7N9-F1
#
_cell.length_a   1.000
_cell.length_b   1.000
_cell.length_c   1.000
_cell.angle_alpha   90.00
_cell.angle_beta   90.00
_cell.angle_gamma   90.00
#
_symmetry.space_group_name_H-M   'P 1'
#
loop_
_entity.id
_entity.type
_entity.pdbx_description
1 polymer ?
#
loop_
_entity_poly.entity_id
_entity_poly.type
_entity_poly.pdbx_seq_one_letter_code
_entity_poly.pdbx_strand_id
1 'polypeptide(L)'
;MGYLIAKPVILILLLFASGLSELSARSPLHRLDKLVDDGGQAVMRRAALLDSLNRDGYRRASSPAQHYRHEIEMGCRYADFNIDSALTHFHRAEHIARALNDSLMLDEARMHTAMLYNSAGMMYKEAYGIFTDLHPDKLPDSLRVVYYTLGIQLYRNLADCSLDPLIAPEYDLLKRQYRDSLLSLNPDARFILVNKLIDEGNYASAKKLIESELKSDTIGGGSAAAYHVMARIHALQGNRNEQMECLANAAVIDLRNGVREYIALPELAVALYEQGDINRAYRYLHRSIDDAAACNAKIRTMEMSNTMPLIDAAYNARQNRLRQSLHIAIGAVMVLAVLLGIAVRIVVKRNRSLRHSHDRQLDINTYLSAANKAKEEYMTRFMNLSLEFLSKMENYRSYLSKVANKRNFDQLYDAIASTRYVDKEVNGFYDLFDDTFLNLYPGFTDKVNALLLPDERIKLKPGEKMNTELRICALMRLGIFDGEQTARILRCSMSTVYNYRSKLRKKAIDPAEFEKKVSELV
;
A
#
# COMPACT_ATOMS: atom_id res chain seq x y z
N MET A 1 25.20 9.93 -13.60
CA MET A 1 24.35 10.14 -14.79
C MET A 1 22.83 10.09 -14.49
N GLY A 2 22.31 9.17 -13.68
CA GLY A 2 20.85 9.07 -13.40
C GLY A 2 20.22 10.19 -12.56
N TYR A 3 21.01 10.95 -11.79
CA TYR A 3 20.51 12.02 -10.91
C TYR A 3 20.21 13.36 -11.60
N LEU A 4 20.72 13.60 -12.82
CA LEU A 4 20.52 14.88 -13.52
C LEU A 4 19.24 14.93 -14.37
N ILE A 5 18.65 13.78 -14.70
CA ILE A 5 17.47 13.70 -15.59
C ILE A 5 16.15 13.73 -14.79
N ALA A 6 16.18 13.38 -13.49
CA ALA A 6 14.97 13.30 -12.66
C ALA A 6 14.37 14.68 -12.29
N LYS A 7 15.19 15.71 -12.09
CA LYS A 7 14.73 17.05 -11.68
C LYS A 7 13.89 17.78 -12.74
N PRO A 8 14.27 17.85 -14.03
CA PRO A 8 13.46 18.55 -15.03
C PRO A 8 12.12 17.84 -15.30
N VAL A 9 12.07 16.50 -15.21
CA VAL A 9 10.83 15.73 -15.40
C VAL A 9 9.82 15.99 -14.28
N ILE A 10 10.28 16.06 -13.02
CA ILE A 10 9.43 16.39 -11.87
C ILE A 10 8.92 17.84 -11.96
N LEU A 11 9.75 18.78 -12.43
CA LEU A 11 9.34 20.18 -12.59
C LEU A 11 8.32 20.36 -13.73
N ILE A 12 8.48 19.63 -14.83
CA ILE A 12 7.50 19.62 -15.94
C ILE A 12 6.17 18.99 -15.51
N LEU A 13 6.19 17.91 -14.71
CA LEU A 13 4.99 17.31 -14.13
C LEU A 13 4.28 18.24 -13.16
N LEU A 14 5.02 19.01 -12.34
CA LEU A 14 4.46 20.00 -11.43
C LEU A 14 3.89 21.22 -12.16
N LEU A 15 4.55 21.69 -13.24
CA LEU A 15 4.07 22.80 -14.06
C LEU A 15 2.84 22.42 -14.88
N PHE A 16 2.75 21.17 -15.37
CA PHE A 16 1.53 20.64 -15.99
C PHE A 16 0.39 20.52 -14.97
N ALA A 17 0.68 20.07 -13.74
CA ALA A 17 -0.32 19.98 -12.67
C ALA A 17 -0.87 21.36 -12.26
N SER A 18 -0.04 22.41 -12.22
CA SER A 18 -0.49 23.77 -11.93
C SER A 18 -1.32 24.38 -13.07
N GLY A 19 -0.93 24.18 -14.33
CA GLY A 19 -1.68 24.69 -15.49
C GLY A 19 -3.03 24.01 -15.71
N LEU A 20 -3.14 22.71 -15.43
CA LEU A 20 -4.42 21.97 -15.43
C LEU A 20 -5.34 22.42 -14.28
N SER A 21 -4.80 22.83 -13.14
CA SER A 21 -5.59 23.28 -12.00
C SER A 21 -6.32 24.61 -12.26
N GLU A 22 -5.67 25.58 -12.89
CA GLU A 22 -6.27 26.88 -13.25
C GLU A 22 -7.32 26.77 -14.37
N LEU A 23 -7.10 25.89 -15.35
CA LEU A 23 -8.09 25.62 -16.41
C LEU A 23 -9.31 24.86 -15.85
N SER A 24 -9.10 23.93 -14.91
CA SER A 24 -10.20 23.21 -14.23
C SER A 24 -11.01 24.13 -13.32
N ALA A 25 -10.39 25.14 -12.70
CA ALA A 25 -11.03 26.06 -11.77
C ALA A 25 -12.09 26.96 -12.43
N ARG A 26 -12.02 27.16 -13.77
CA ARG A 26 -12.99 27.94 -14.54
C ARG A 26 -14.18 27.13 -15.07
N SER A 27 -14.11 25.80 -15.01
CA SER A 27 -15.21 24.94 -15.48
C SER A 27 -16.47 25.11 -14.61
N PRO A 28 -17.68 25.19 -15.19
CA PRO A 28 -18.93 25.13 -14.45
C PRO A 28 -19.02 23.92 -13.50
N LEU A 29 -18.48 22.76 -13.89
CA LEU A 29 -18.46 21.55 -13.07
C LEU A 29 -17.65 21.71 -11.77
N HIS A 30 -16.52 22.42 -11.81
CA HIS A 30 -15.73 22.65 -10.60
C HIS A 30 -16.42 23.59 -9.62
N ARG A 31 -17.12 24.63 -10.13
CA ARG A 31 -17.95 25.51 -9.31
C ARG A 31 -19.13 24.73 -8.71
N LEU A 32 -19.72 23.84 -9.50
CA LEU A 32 -20.82 22.99 -9.08
C LEU A 32 -20.39 22.00 -7.99
N ASP A 33 -19.23 21.35 -8.12
CA ASP A 33 -18.66 20.45 -7.11
C ASP A 33 -18.60 21.13 -5.73
N LYS A 34 -18.11 22.37 -5.68
CA LYS A 34 -18.05 23.14 -4.42
C LYS A 34 -19.43 23.43 -3.83
N LEU A 35 -20.43 23.73 -4.65
CA LEU A 35 -21.79 24.04 -4.19
C LEU A 35 -22.50 22.79 -3.67
N VAL A 36 -22.29 21.64 -4.31
CA VAL A 36 -22.79 20.36 -3.84
C VAL A 36 -22.18 20.00 -2.48
N ASP A 37 -20.89 20.33 -2.28
CA ASP A 37 -20.16 20.06 -1.05
C ASP A 37 -20.34 21.17 0.05
N ASP A 38 -20.99 22.30 -0.24
CA ASP A 38 -21.11 23.49 0.66
C ASP A 38 -22.01 23.28 1.91
N GLY A 39 -22.44 22.05 2.18
CA GLY A 39 -23.21 21.70 3.38
C GLY A 39 -24.55 22.43 3.52
N GLY A 40 -25.08 23.00 2.44
CA GLY A 40 -26.39 23.67 2.41
C GLY A 40 -26.42 25.13 2.87
N GLN A 41 -25.29 25.86 2.88
CA GLN A 41 -25.30 27.28 3.29
C GLN A 41 -26.24 28.15 2.45
N ALA A 42 -26.29 27.95 1.13
CA ALA A 42 -27.19 28.69 0.25
C ALA A 42 -28.68 28.46 0.62
N VAL A 43 -29.03 27.22 0.96
CA VAL A 43 -30.35 26.82 1.44
C VAL A 43 -30.68 27.51 2.78
N MET A 44 -29.74 27.57 3.71
CA MET A 44 -29.92 28.29 4.99
C MET A 44 -30.12 29.79 4.78
N ARG A 45 -29.35 30.41 3.88
CA ARG A 45 -29.51 31.82 3.52
C ARG A 45 -30.90 32.08 2.90
N ARG A 46 -31.36 31.19 2.01
CA ARG A 46 -32.69 31.31 1.40
C ARG A 46 -33.80 31.17 2.45
N ALA A 47 -33.71 30.20 3.35
CA ALA A 47 -34.67 30.05 4.46
C ALA A 47 -34.79 31.33 5.29
N ALA A 48 -33.67 31.88 5.75
CA ALA A 48 -33.66 33.10 6.56
C ALA A 48 -34.25 34.31 5.80
N LEU A 49 -33.98 34.41 4.49
CA LEU A 49 -34.58 35.44 3.64
C LEU A 49 -36.09 35.29 3.55
N LEU A 50 -36.59 34.08 3.27
CA LEU A 50 -38.03 33.82 3.16
C LEU A 50 -38.76 34.07 4.49
N ASP A 51 -38.16 33.72 5.62
CA ASP A 51 -38.70 34.02 6.95
C ASP A 51 -38.80 35.52 7.22
N SER A 52 -37.77 36.30 6.83
CA SER A 52 -37.82 37.76 6.96
C SER A 52 -38.90 38.36 6.07
N LEU A 53 -38.91 38.00 4.78
CA LEU A 53 -39.89 38.49 3.81
C LEU A 53 -41.32 38.17 4.23
N ASN A 54 -41.56 36.97 4.76
CA ASN A 54 -42.88 36.58 5.24
C ASN A 54 -43.35 37.47 6.38
N ARG A 55 -42.50 37.66 7.41
CA ARG A 55 -42.84 38.48 8.58
C ARG A 55 -43.04 39.95 8.23
N ASP A 56 -42.14 40.51 7.44
CA ASP A 56 -42.15 41.94 7.10
C ASP A 56 -43.23 42.28 6.06
N GLY A 57 -43.49 41.37 5.11
CA GLY A 57 -44.60 41.51 4.17
C GLY A 57 -45.95 41.44 4.87
N TYR A 58 -46.14 40.46 5.77
CA TYR A 58 -47.39 40.31 6.49
C TYR A 58 -47.71 41.51 7.40
N ARG A 59 -46.71 42.07 8.09
CA ARG A 59 -46.88 43.28 8.93
C ARG A 59 -47.22 44.54 8.14
N ARG A 60 -46.75 44.65 6.89
CA ARG A 60 -47.01 45.82 6.03
C ARG A 60 -48.40 45.76 5.39
N ALA A 61 -48.94 44.57 5.17
CA ALA A 61 -50.31 44.41 4.70
C ALA A 61 -51.30 44.95 5.73
N SER A 62 -52.14 45.88 5.29
CA SER A 62 -53.10 46.61 6.13
C SER A 62 -54.56 46.33 5.73
N SER A 63 -54.79 45.56 4.67
CA SER A 63 -56.13 45.18 4.21
C SER A 63 -56.18 43.69 3.81
N PRO A 64 -57.36 43.06 3.84
CA PRO A 64 -57.51 41.67 3.42
C PRO A 64 -56.98 41.42 1.99
N ALA A 65 -57.22 42.33 1.04
CA ALA A 65 -56.68 42.22 -0.32
C ALA A 65 -55.14 42.33 -0.38
N GLN A 66 -54.52 43.11 0.52
CA GLN A 66 -53.06 43.12 0.64
C GLN A 66 -52.52 41.84 1.26
N HIS A 67 -53.20 41.30 2.28
CA HIS A 67 -52.85 39.99 2.84
C HIS A 67 -52.99 38.88 1.79
N TYR A 68 -54.06 38.87 1.00
CA TYR A 68 -54.22 37.94 -0.11
C TYR A 68 -53.02 37.96 -1.06
N ARG A 69 -52.61 39.15 -1.53
CA ARG A 69 -51.44 39.28 -2.42
C ARG A 69 -50.15 38.82 -1.77
N HIS A 70 -49.96 39.11 -0.48
CA HIS A 70 -48.82 38.62 0.30
C HIS A 70 -48.80 37.08 0.36
N GLU A 71 -49.95 36.45 0.62
CA GLU A 71 -50.05 34.98 0.67
C GLU A 71 -49.77 34.35 -0.70
N ILE A 72 -50.28 34.90 -1.80
CA ILE A 72 -49.94 34.44 -3.17
C ILE A 72 -48.44 34.58 -3.45
N GLU A 73 -47.85 35.74 -3.14
CA GLU A 73 -46.42 35.99 -3.36
C GLU A 73 -45.56 35.00 -2.56
N MET A 74 -45.85 34.83 -1.28
CA MET A 74 -45.10 33.90 -0.43
C MET A 74 -45.28 32.45 -0.86
N GLY A 75 -46.50 32.05 -1.25
CA GLY A 75 -46.75 30.72 -1.80
C GLY A 75 -45.87 30.43 -3.02
N CYS A 76 -45.79 31.37 -3.96
CA CYS A 76 -44.92 31.26 -5.13
C CYS A 76 -43.43 31.19 -4.76
N ARG A 77 -42.97 31.96 -3.77
CA ARG A 77 -41.57 31.94 -3.32
C ARG A 77 -41.17 30.67 -2.59
N TYR A 78 -42.12 30.00 -1.94
CA TYR A 78 -41.91 28.72 -1.27
C TYR A 78 -42.05 27.52 -2.21
N ALA A 79 -42.70 27.65 -3.38
CA ALA A 79 -43.07 26.53 -4.24
C ALA A 79 -41.87 25.62 -4.63
N ASP A 80 -40.69 26.21 -4.86
CA ASP A 80 -39.46 25.49 -5.25
C ASP A 80 -38.53 25.16 -4.05
N PHE A 81 -38.96 25.48 -2.83
CA PHE A 81 -38.16 25.42 -1.61
C PHE A 81 -38.79 24.57 -0.50
N ASN A 82 -40.09 24.70 -0.28
CA ASN A 82 -40.87 23.97 0.71
C ASN A 82 -42.36 23.94 0.30
N ILE A 83 -42.80 22.79 -0.19
CA ILE A 83 -44.14 22.61 -0.77
C ILE A 83 -45.24 22.72 0.28
N ASP A 84 -45.01 22.24 1.50
CA ASP A 84 -46.00 22.32 2.58
C ASP A 84 -46.28 23.79 2.98
N SER A 85 -45.24 24.60 3.01
CA SER A 85 -45.34 26.04 3.29
C SER A 85 -46.04 26.77 2.14
N ALA A 86 -45.68 26.44 0.89
CA ALA A 86 -46.34 27.01 -0.29
C ALA A 86 -47.85 26.72 -0.28
N LEU A 87 -48.23 25.47 -0.02
CA LEU A 87 -49.63 25.04 0.07
C LEU A 87 -50.39 25.74 1.20
N THR A 88 -49.74 25.91 2.36
CA THR A 88 -50.32 26.65 3.49
C THR A 88 -50.66 28.09 3.11
N HIS A 89 -49.75 28.75 2.39
CA HIS A 89 -49.95 30.12 1.90
C HIS A 89 -51.09 30.19 0.86
N PHE A 90 -51.15 29.28 -0.11
CA PHE A 90 -52.25 29.25 -1.08
C PHE A 90 -53.62 28.98 -0.43
N HIS A 91 -53.70 28.06 0.54
CA HIS A 91 -54.95 27.84 1.28
C HIS A 91 -55.40 29.05 2.11
N ARG A 92 -54.46 29.82 2.68
CA ARG A 92 -54.78 31.09 3.34
C ARG A 92 -55.29 32.12 2.34
N ALA A 93 -54.68 32.21 1.15
CA ALA A 93 -55.16 33.08 0.08
C ALA A 93 -56.60 32.70 -0.33
N GLU A 94 -56.90 31.42 -0.51
CA GLU A 94 -58.26 30.96 -0.79
C GLU A 94 -59.26 31.31 0.33
N HIS A 95 -58.85 31.18 1.60
CA HIS A 95 -59.70 31.54 2.74
C HIS A 95 -60.03 33.04 2.74
N ILE A 96 -59.03 33.89 2.48
CA ILE A 96 -59.22 35.35 2.37
C ILE A 96 -60.14 35.68 1.18
N ALA A 97 -59.94 35.05 0.02
CA ALA A 97 -60.77 35.27 -1.16
C ALA A 97 -62.24 34.91 -0.91
N ARG A 98 -62.50 33.78 -0.23
CA ARG A 98 -63.86 33.38 0.20
C ARG A 98 -64.47 34.39 1.18
N ALA A 99 -63.70 34.86 2.16
CA ALA A 99 -64.18 35.85 3.13
C ALA A 99 -64.52 37.20 2.47
N LEU A 100 -63.81 37.55 1.38
CA LEU A 100 -64.09 38.73 0.56
C LEU A 100 -65.23 38.51 -0.46
N ASN A 101 -65.71 37.28 -0.63
CA ASN A 101 -66.62 36.88 -1.71
C ASN A 101 -66.12 37.27 -3.11
N ASP A 102 -64.80 37.24 -3.32
CA ASP A 102 -64.17 37.55 -4.61
C ASP A 102 -63.85 36.24 -5.37
N SER A 103 -64.63 35.95 -6.40
CA SER A 103 -64.47 34.74 -7.20
C SER A 103 -63.18 34.72 -8.03
N LEU A 104 -62.68 35.89 -8.47
CA LEU A 104 -61.46 35.97 -9.26
C LEU A 104 -60.23 35.67 -8.40
N MET A 105 -60.18 36.22 -7.19
CA MET A 105 -59.14 35.88 -6.20
C MET A 105 -59.20 34.41 -5.81
N LEU A 106 -60.40 33.85 -5.69
CA LEU A 106 -60.54 32.44 -5.37
C LEU A 106 -59.99 31.55 -6.51
N ASP A 107 -60.35 31.88 -7.76
CA ASP A 107 -59.89 31.13 -8.92
C ASP A 107 -58.37 31.25 -9.13
N GLU A 108 -57.78 32.43 -8.91
CA GLU A 108 -56.32 32.62 -8.94
C GLU A 108 -55.62 31.76 -7.88
N ALA A 109 -56.05 31.81 -6.62
CA ALA A 109 -55.47 31.00 -5.55
C ALA A 109 -55.60 29.49 -5.84
N ARG A 110 -56.77 29.05 -6.33
CA ARG A 110 -57.02 27.66 -6.75
C ARG A 110 -56.10 27.25 -7.90
N MET A 111 -55.86 28.11 -8.88
CA MET A 111 -54.93 27.83 -9.98
C MET A 111 -53.50 27.60 -9.46
N HIS A 112 -53.03 28.43 -8.53
CA HIS A 112 -51.71 28.22 -7.91
C HIS A 112 -51.65 26.91 -7.10
N THR A 113 -52.69 26.57 -6.33
CA THR A 113 -52.80 25.27 -5.66
C THR A 113 -52.74 24.12 -6.68
N ALA A 114 -53.47 24.20 -7.79
CA ALA A 114 -53.48 23.18 -8.84
C ALA A 114 -52.12 23.04 -9.55
N MET A 115 -51.42 24.16 -9.79
CA MET A 115 -50.07 24.14 -10.34
C MET A 115 -49.11 23.38 -9.41
N LEU A 116 -49.16 23.64 -8.10
CA LEU A 116 -48.31 22.96 -7.12
C LEU A 116 -48.62 21.44 -7.01
N TYR A 117 -49.91 21.09 -7.00
CA TYR A 117 -50.37 19.70 -7.06
C TYR A 117 -49.84 18.97 -8.29
N ASN A 118 -49.85 19.63 -9.45
CA ASN A 118 -49.41 19.07 -10.71
C ASN A 118 -47.88 19.00 -10.85
N SER A 119 -47.14 20.05 -10.46
CA SER A 119 -45.70 20.16 -10.75
C SER A 119 -44.81 19.45 -9.73
N ALA A 120 -45.26 19.36 -8.48
CA ALA A 120 -44.44 18.78 -7.41
C ALA A 120 -45.15 17.67 -6.60
N GLY A 121 -46.48 17.74 -6.46
CA GLY A 121 -47.24 16.90 -5.52
C GLY A 121 -47.65 15.50 -6.00
N MET A 122 -47.55 15.18 -7.29
CA MET A 122 -48.18 13.98 -7.92
C MET A 122 -49.71 13.92 -7.75
N MET A 123 -50.37 15.06 -7.57
CA MET A 123 -51.82 15.16 -7.31
C MET A 123 -52.56 15.56 -8.60
N TYR A 124 -52.36 14.79 -9.67
CA TYR A 124 -52.90 15.12 -11.01
C TYR A 124 -54.43 15.14 -11.04
N LYS A 125 -55.08 14.25 -10.28
CA LYS A 125 -56.54 14.18 -10.21
C LYS A 125 -57.12 15.43 -9.55
N GLU A 126 -56.54 15.86 -8.44
CA GLU A 126 -56.97 17.06 -7.70
C GLU A 126 -56.70 18.32 -8.51
N ALA A 127 -55.53 18.42 -9.15
CA ALA A 127 -55.21 19.51 -10.06
C ALA A 127 -56.20 19.56 -11.24
N TYR A 128 -56.55 18.40 -11.83
CA TYR A 128 -57.52 18.30 -12.91
C TYR A 128 -58.94 18.67 -12.48
N GLY A 129 -59.36 18.27 -11.28
CA GLY A 129 -60.64 18.68 -10.70
C GLY A 129 -60.75 20.20 -10.56
N ILE A 130 -59.70 20.84 -10.01
CA ILE A 130 -59.65 22.31 -9.96
C ILE A 130 -59.67 22.91 -11.37
N PHE A 131 -58.84 22.38 -12.28
CA PHE A 131 -58.71 22.91 -13.64
C PHE A 131 -60.05 22.89 -14.41
N THR A 132 -60.82 21.81 -14.29
CA THR A 132 -62.11 21.66 -14.98
C THR A 132 -63.26 22.46 -14.35
N ASP A 133 -63.15 22.81 -13.06
CA ASP A 133 -64.11 23.70 -12.39
C ASP A 133 -63.95 25.18 -12.80
N LEU A 134 -62.80 25.57 -13.36
CA LEU A 134 -62.51 26.94 -13.76
C LEU A 134 -63.25 27.30 -15.05
N HIS A 135 -63.74 28.54 -15.12
CA HIS A 135 -64.48 29.04 -16.28
C HIS A 135 -63.64 30.09 -17.02
N PRO A 136 -62.83 29.71 -18.03
CA PRO A 136 -61.88 30.61 -18.67
C PRO A 136 -62.52 31.85 -19.30
N ASP A 137 -63.77 31.75 -19.77
CA ASP A 137 -64.51 32.87 -20.37
C ASP A 137 -64.86 33.98 -19.36
N LYS A 138 -64.79 33.69 -18.06
CA LYS A 138 -65.05 34.65 -16.98
C LYS A 138 -63.77 35.25 -16.40
N LEU A 139 -62.60 34.78 -16.85
CA LEU A 139 -61.31 35.22 -16.34
C LEU A 139 -60.78 36.43 -17.14
N PRO A 140 -60.17 37.42 -16.48
CA PRO A 140 -59.41 38.46 -17.17
C PRO A 140 -58.19 37.85 -17.87
N ASP A 141 -57.67 38.53 -18.89
CA ASP A 141 -56.53 38.09 -19.72
C ASP A 141 -55.33 37.63 -18.89
N SER A 142 -55.01 38.35 -17.82
CA SER A 142 -53.92 37.99 -16.90
C SER A 142 -54.09 36.60 -16.29
N LEU A 143 -55.31 36.25 -15.87
CA LEU A 143 -55.63 34.94 -15.29
C LEU A 143 -55.85 33.87 -16.34
N ARG A 144 -56.32 34.22 -17.55
CA ARG A 144 -56.38 33.28 -18.69
C ARG A 144 -55.00 32.79 -19.09
N VAL A 145 -53.97 33.64 -19.03
CA VAL A 145 -52.57 33.21 -19.24
C VAL A 145 -52.15 32.16 -18.21
N VAL A 146 -52.49 32.35 -16.94
CA VAL A 146 -52.20 31.37 -15.86
C VAL A 146 -52.96 30.07 -16.09
N TYR A 147 -54.25 30.15 -16.42
CA TYR A 147 -55.10 29.00 -16.74
C TYR A 147 -54.53 28.16 -17.89
N TYR A 148 -54.17 28.80 -19.01
CA TYR A 148 -53.58 28.09 -20.14
C TYR A 148 -52.20 27.51 -19.80
N THR A 149 -51.42 28.18 -18.95
CA THR A 149 -50.14 27.64 -18.44
C THR A 149 -50.36 26.36 -17.62
N LEU A 150 -51.35 26.36 -16.71
CA LEU A 150 -51.75 25.17 -15.96
C LEU A 150 -52.19 24.03 -16.89
N GLY A 151 -53.01 24.34 -17.91
CA GLY A 151 -53.42 23.36 -18.92
C GLY A 151 -52.23 22.71 -19.65
N ILE A 152 -51.27 23.52 -20.11
CA ILE A 152 -50.05 23.03 -20.76
C ILE A 152 -49.28 22.08 -19.83
N GLN A 153 -49.07 22.48 -18.57
CA GLN A 153 -48.31 21.67 -17.61
C GLN A 153 -49.03 20.39 -17.22
N LEU A 154 -50.35 20.44 -17.03
CA LEU A 154 -51.17 19.31 -16.62
C LEU A 154 -51.21 18.25 -17.72
N TYR A 155 -51.54 18.63 -18.95
CA TYR A 155 -51.60 17.68 -20.06
C TYR A 155 -50.23 17.17 -20.48
N ARG A 156 -49.15 17.95 -20.30
CA ARG A 156 -47.78 17.44 -20.45
C ARG A 156 -47.51 16.31 -19.44
N ASN A 157 -47.74 16.56 -18.15
CA ASN A 157 -47.44 15.57 -17.13
C ASN A 157 -48.34 14.32 -17.25
N LEU A 158 -49.61 14.49 -17.65
CA LEU A 158 -50.51 13.37 -17.95
C LEU A 158 -50.02 12.54 -19.15
N ALA A 159 -49.49 13.18 -20.20
CA ALA A 159 -48.87 12.47 -21.32
C ALA A 159 -47.63 11.70 -20.88
N ASP A 160 -46.72 12.34 -20.13
CA ASP A 160 -45.46 11.76 -19.66
C ASP A 160 -45.69 10.56 -18.72
N CYS A 161 -46.76 10.58 -17.92
CA CYS A 161 -47.12 9.48 -17.01
C CYS A 161 -48.01 8.40 -17.65
N SER A 162 -48.46 8.58 -18.90
CA SER A 162 -49.37 7.63 -19.54
C SER A 162 -48.66 6.33 -19.91
N LEU A 163 -49.16 5.22 -19.39
CA LEU A 163 -48.73 3.87 -19.79
C LEU A 163 -49.32 3.47 -21.16
N ASP A 164 -50.53 3.96 -21.47
CA ASP A 164 -51.24 3.61 -22.70
C ASP A 164 -50.76 4.48 -23.86
N PRO A 165 -50.17 3.88 -24.92
CA PRO A 165 -49.68 4.62 -26.08
C PRO A 165 -50.80 5.25 -26.91
N LEU A 166 -52.06 4.85 -26.71
CA LEU A 166 -53.22 5.44 -27.39
C LEU A 166 -53.67 6.75 -26.73
N ILE A 167 -53.41 6.92 -25.43
CA ILE A 167 -53.89 8.07 -24.64
C ILE A 167 -52.89 9.24 -24.68
N ALA A 168 -51.58 8.95 -24.60
CA ALA A 168 -50.55 10.00 -24.57
C ALA A 168 -50.67 11.02 -25.74
N PRO A 169 -50.94 10.59 -27.00
CA PRO A 169 -51.13 11.51 -28.12
C PRO A 169 -52.33 12.46 -27.96
N GLU A 170 -53.40 12.04 -27.26
CA GLU A 170 -54.58 12.87 -27.01
C GLU A 170 -54.24 14.01 -26.04
N TYR A 171 -53.52 13.69 -24.95
CA TYR A 171 -53.03 14.71 -24.02
C TYR A 171 -52.03 15.65 -24.68
N ASP A 172 -51.16 15.16 -25.56
CA ASP A 172 -50.25 15.99 -26.33
C ASP A 172 -50.97 16.94 -27.30
N LEU A 173 -52.11 16.52 -27.87
CA LEU A 173 -52.96 17.40 -28.66
C LEU A 173 -53.56 18.52 -27.79
N LEU A 174 -54.11 18.18 -26.63
CA LEU A 174 -54.67 19.16 -25.70
C LEU A 174 -53.61 20.16 -25.23
N LYS A 175 -52.42 19.68 -24.83
CA LYS A 175 -51.26 20.51 -24.48
C LYS A 175 -50.95 21.53 -25.59
N ARG A 176 -50.97 21.11 -26.86
CA ARG A 176 -50.73 22.01 -28.02
C ARG A 176 -51.84 23.04 -28.20
N GLN A 177 -53.11 22.65 -28.05
CA GLN A 177 -54.24 23.57 -28.14
C GLN A 177 -54.20 24.66 -27.06
N TYR A 178 -53.88 24.28 -25.82
CA TYR A 178 -53.68 25.25 -24.73
C TYR A 178 -52.48 26.16 -24.98
N ARG A 179 -51.39 25.62 -25.54
CA ARG A 179 -50.23 26.41 -25.96
C ARG A 179 -50.58 27.45 -27.03
N ASP A 180 -51.31 27.05 -28.06
CA ASP A 180 -51.71 27.97 -29.13
C ASP A 180 -52.67 29.05 -28.61
N SER A 181 -53.59 28.69 -27.71
CA SER A 181 -54.47 29.64 -27.02
C SER A 181 -53.67 30.66 -26.21
N LEU A 182 -52.67 30.20 -25.43
CA LEU A 182 -51.78 31.08 -24.67
C LEU A 182 -51.01 32.03 -25.59
N LEU A 183 -50.40 31.52 -26.66
CA LEU A 183 -49.62 32.34 -27.59
C LEU A 183 -50.49 33.31 -28.41
N SER A 184 -51.77 33.00 -28.62
CA SER A 184 -52.70 33.94 -29.24
C SER A 184 -53.01 35.14 -28.33
N LEU A 185 -53.06 34.91 -27.02
CA LEU A 185 -53.33 35.92 -26.00
C LEU A 185 -52.08 36.69 -25.60
N ASN A 186 -50.94 36.00 -25.49
CA ASN A 186 -49.64 36.56 -25.14
C ASN A 186 -48.55 36.02 -26.10
N PRO A 187 -48.39 36.64 -27.27
CA PRO A 187 -47.38 36.24 -28.26
C PRO A 187 -45.94 36.33 -27.74
N ASP A 188 -45.70 37.17 -26.73
CA ASP A 188 -44.39 37.41 -26.12
C ASP A 188 -44.06 36.41 -25.00
N ALA A 189 -44.89 35.38 -24.77
CA ALA A 189 -44.61 34.30 -23.82
C ALA A 189 -43.41 33.44 -24.26
N ARG A 190 -42.20 33.99 -24.04
CA ARG A 190 -40.95 33.55 -24.67
C ARG A 190 -40.64 32.08 -24.47
N PHE A 191 -40.71 31.58 -23.23
CA PHE A 191 -40.45 30.16 -22.93
C PHE A 191 -41.44 29.22 -23.61
N ILE A 192 -42.71 29.64 -23.75
CA ILE A 192 -43.74 28.85 -24.42
C ILE A 192 -43.48 28.81 -25.93
N LEU A 193 -43.13 29.96 -26.52
CA LEU A 193 -42.77 30.06 -27.93
C LEU A 193 -41.49 29.27 -28.26
N VAL A 194 -40.46 29.35 -27.41
CA VAL A 194 -39.22 28.57 -27.57
C VAL A 194 -39.54 27.07 -27.54
N ASN A 195 -40.36 26.60 -26.60
CA ASN A 195 -40.76 25.19 -26.57
C ASN A 195 -41.55 24.78 -27.82
N LYS A 196 -42.41 25.65 -28.37
CA LYS A 196 -43.08 25.40 -29.66
C LYS A 196 -42.08 25.23 -30.81
N LEU A 197 -41.11 26.14 -30.92
CA LEU A 197 -40.07 26.08 -31.94
C LEU A 197 -39.20 24.81 -31.81
N ILE A 198 -38.91 24.36 -30.58
CA ILE A 198 -38.20 23.10 -30.33
C ILE A 198 -39.01 21.91 -30.85
N ASP A 199 -40.31 21.84 -30.52
CA ASP A 199 -41.19 20.75 -30.96
C ASP A 199 -41.36 20.73 -32.50
N GLU A 200 -41.26 21.89 -33.15
CA GLU A 200 -41.28 22.04 -34.62
C GLU A 200 -39.90 21.79 -35.28
N GLY A 201 -38.86 21.51 -34.50
CA GLY A 201 -37.49 21.29 -34.99
C GLY A 201 -36.73 22.56 -35.38
N ASN A 202 -37.30 23.74 -35.13
CA ASN A 202 -36.68 25.04 -35.44
C ASN A 202 -35.71 25.48 -34.33
N TYR A 203 -34.65 24.69 -34.13
CA TYR A 203 -33.66 24.90 -33.07
C TYR A 203 -32.91 26.22 -33.16
N ALA A 204 -32.61 26.70 -34.38
CA ALA A 204 -31.87 27.95 -34.57
C ALA A 204 -32.66 29.17 -34.05
N SER A 205 -33.96 29.22 -34.36
CA SER A 205 -34.83 30.29 -33.87
C SER A 205 -35.05 30.19 -32.36
N ALA A 206 -35.22 28.95 -31.84
CA ALA A 206 -35.33 28.68 -30.42
C ALA A 206 -34.09 29.19 -29.63
N LYS A 207 -32.87 28.89 -30.12
CA LYS A 207 -31.62 29.37 -29.50
C LYS A 207 -31.52 30.89 -29.50
N LYS A 208 -31.69 31.50 -30.67
CA LYS A 208 -31.61 32.97 -30.82
C LYS A 208 -32.57 33.70 -29.87
N LEU A 209 -33.77 33.15 -29.71
CA LEU A 209 -34.79 33.73 -28.84
C LEU A 209 -34.42 33.63 -27.35
N ILE A 210 -33.80 32.52 -26.92
CA ILE A 210 -33.44 32.32 -25.51
C ILE A 210 -32.04 32.87 -25.13
N GLU A 211 -31.17 33.16 -26.09
CA GLU A 211 -29.80 33.68 -25.85
C GLU A 211 -29.74 34.95 -25.00
N SER A 212 -30.73 35.83 -25.14
CA SER A 212 -30.84 37.06 -24.35
C SER A 212 -31.03 36.80 -22.85
N GLU A 213 -31.64 35.66 -22.47
CA GLU A 213 -31.88 35.26 -21.09
C GLU A 213 -30.65 34.59 -20.42
N LEU A 214 -29.62 34.27 -21.22
CA LEU A 214 -28.37 33.67 -20.74
C LEU A 214 -27.35 34.71 -20.25
N LYS A 215 -27.52 36.00 -20.62
CA LYS A 215 -26.61 37.10 -20.28
C LYS A 215 -27.39 38.24 -19.61
N SER A 216 -27.66 38.10 -18.32
CA SER A 216 -28.26 39.18 -17.50
C SER A 216 -27.19 39.78 -16.59
N ASP A 217 -27.04 41.11 -16.57
CA ASP A 217 -26.06 41.88 -15.78
C ASP A 217 -26.40 41.97 -14.27
N THR A 218 -27.29 41.11 -13.76
CA THR A 218 -27.57 41.04 -12.32
C THR A 218 -26.57 40.11 -11.63
N ILE A 219 -26.21 40.41 -10.38
CA ILE A 219 -25.30 39.59 -9.58
C ILE A 219 -25.96 38.21 -9.37
N GLY A 220 -25.50 37.18 -10.10
CA GLY A 220 -26.19 35.88 -10.26
C GLY A 220 -26.77 35.61 -11.66
N GLY A 221 -26.40 36.43 -12.65
CA GLY A 221 -26.99 36.53 -13.98
C GLY A 221 -27.04 35.28 -14.85
N GLY A 222 -28.21 35.06 -15.44
CA GLY A 222 -28.59 33.95 -16.32
C GLY A 222 -29.80 33.21 -15.75
N SER A 223 -30.84 32.96 -16.56
CA SER A 223 -31.99 32.16 -16.11
C SER A 223 -31.62 30.68 -16.10
N ALA A 224 -31.77 29.99 -14.95
CA ALA A 224 -31.56 28.54 -14.86
C ALA A 224 -32.46 27.79 -15.86
N ALA A 225 -33.71 28.25 -16.03
CA ALA A 225 -34.63 27.73 -17.02
C ALA A 225 -34.13 27.98 -18.46
N ALA A 226 -33.52 29.13 -18.75
CA ALA A 226 -32.95 29.41 -20.07
C ALA A 226 -31.77 28.47 -20.38
N TYR A 227 -30.87 28.24 -19.42
CA TYR A 227 -29.79 27.27 -19.56
C TYR A 227 -30.32 25.83 -19.73
N HIS A 228 -31.35 25.44 -18.99
CA HIS A 228 -31.99 24.13 -19.14
C HIS A 228 -32.61 23.93 -20.53
N VAL A 229 -33.32 24.93 -21.04
CA VAL A 229 -33.85 24.93 -22.41
C VAL A 229 -32.72 24.83 -23.44
N MET A 230 -31.64 25.60 -23.27
CA MET A 230 -30.46 25.52 -24.14
C MET A 230 -29.84 24.11 -24.10
N ALA A 231 -29.73 23.50 -22.92
CA ALA A 231 -29.26 22.13 -22.76
C ALA A 231 -30.13 21.13 -23.53
N ARG A 232 -31.47 21.25 -23.45
CA ARG A 232 -32.40 20.42 -24.21
C ARG A 232 -32.18 20.55 -25.72
N ILE A 233 -31.98 21.76 -26.23
CA ILE A 233 -31.68 21.96 -27.66
C ILE A 233 -30.35 21.28 -28.04
N HIS A 234 -29.31 21.44 -27.23
CA HIS A 234 -28.02 20.78 -27.48
C HIS A 234 -28.13 19.25 -27.44
N ALA A 235 -28.92 18.69 -26.51
CA ALA A 235 -29.20 17.26 -26.44
C ALA A 235 -29.86 16.75 -27.73
N LEU A 236 -30.90 17.45 -28.22
CA LEU A 236 -31.61 17.11 -29.47
C LEU A 236 -30.71 17.22 -30.71
N GLN A 237 -29.67 18.05 -30.67
CA GLN A 237 -28.68 18.18 -31.74
C GLN A 237 -27.49 17.21 -31.61
N GLY A 238 -27.42 16.40 -30.55
CA GLY A 238 -26.29 15.50 -30.27
C GLY A 238 -25.04 16.19 -29.70
N ASN A 239 -25.13 17.47 -29.35
CA ASN A 239 -24.03 18.30 -28.84
C ASN A 239 -23.87 18.09 -27.32
N ARG A 240 -23.29 16.94 -26.95
CA ARG A 240 -23.31 16.45 -25.57
C ARG A 240 -22.47 17.25 -24.58
N ASN A 241 -21.34 17.82 -25.02
CA ASN A 241 -20.47 18.62 -24.14
C ASN A 241 -21.14 19.95 -23.78
N GLU A 242 -21.73 20.62 -24.77
CA GLU A 242 -22.46 21.86 -24.61
C GLU A 242 -23.74 21.65 -23.79
N GLN A 243 -24.43 20.52 -23.97
CA GLN A 243 -25.55 20.12 -23.11
C GLN A 243 -25.12 20.11 -21.64
N MET A 244 -24.07 19.35 -21.30
CA MET A 244 -23.60 19.26 -19.91
C MET A 244 -23.12 20.60 -19.36
N GLU A 245 -22.49 21.43 -20.19
CA GLU A 245 -22.07 22.78 -19.78
C GLU A 245 -23.29 23.65 -19.42
N CYS A 246 -24.34 23.60 -20.24
CA CYS A 246 -25.59 24.30 -19.96
C CYS A 246 -26.27 23.78 -18.70
N LEU A 247 -26.38 22.45 -18.52
CA LEU A 247 -26.93 21.85 -17.30
C LEU A 247 -26.13 22.24 -16.06
N ALA A 248 -24.80 22.27 -16.15
CA ALA A 248 -23.94 22.67 -15.04
C ALA A 248 -24.15 24.15 -14.67
N ASN A 249 -24.30 25.05 -15.66
CA ASN A 249 -24.60 26.46 -15.37
C ASN A 249 -25.98 26.63 -14.74
N ALA A 250 -27.02 25.94 -15.24
CA ALA A 250 -28.34 25.93 -14.62
C ALA A 250 -28.29 25.46 -13.16
N ALA A 251 -27.64 24.32 -12.90
CA ALA A 251 -27.49 23.76 -11.56
C ALA A 251 -26.70 24.70 -10.62
N VAL A 252 -25.67 25.39 -11.12
CA VAL A 252 -24.93 26.39 -10.34
C VAL A 252 -25.84 27.55 -9.92
N ILE A 253 -26.71 28.03 -10.81
CA ILE A 253 -27.66 29.11 -10.50
C ILE A 253 -28.66 28.65 -9.44
N ASP A 254 -29.27 27.48 -9.64
CA ASP A 254 -30.26 26.92 -8.71
C ASP A 254 -29.69 26.70 -7.30
N LEU A 255 -28.53 26.03 -7.21
CA LEU A 255 -27.90 25.75 -5.92
C LEU A 255 -27.42 27.02 -5.22
N ARG A 256 -26.88 28.01 -5.95
CA ARG A 256 -26.49 29.30 -5.36
C ARG A 256 -27.68 30.05 -4.76
N ASN A 257 -28.82 29.95 -5.42
CA ASN A 257 -30.07 30.55 -4.97
C ASN A 257 -30.79 29.71 -3.91
N GLY A 258 -30.25 28.55 -3.51
CA GLY A 258 -30.85 27.67 -2.52
C GLY A 258 -32.16 27.02 -2.97
N VAL A 259 -32.38 26.88 -4.29
CA VAL A 259 -33.49 26.10 -4.85
C VAL A 259 -33.32 24.65 -4.43
N ARG A 260 -34.42 23.97 -4.09
CA ARG A 260 -34.41 22.53 -3.74
C ARG A 260 -35.11 21.69 -4.80
N GLU A 261 -36.11 22.24 -5.47
CA GLU A 261 -36.77 21.58 -6.61
C GLU A 261 -36.14 22.02 -7.94
N TYR A 262 -34.94 21.54 -8.25
CA TYR A 262 -34.25 21.83 -9.52
C TYR A 262 -34.25 20.64 -10.49
N ILE A 263 -34.14 20.95 -11.79
CA ILE A 263 -34.21 19.98 -12.89
C ILE A 263 -32.82 19.62 -13.44
N ALA A 264 -31.92 20.59 -13.53
CA ALA A 264 -30.67 20.43 -14.29
C ALA A 264 -29.63 19.52 -13.61
N LEU A 265 -29.54 19.52 -12.27
CA LEU A 265 -28.55 18.71 -11.56
C LEU A 265 -28.76 17.18 -11.71
N PRO A 266 -29.98 16.63 -11.54
CA PRO A 266 -30.19 15.19 -11.77
C PRO A 266 -30.02 14.80 -13.25
N GLU A 267 -30.43 15.63 -14.21
CA GLU A 267 -30.15 15.40 -15.63
C GLU A 267 -28.63 15.37 -15.92
N LEU A 268 -27.88 16.29 -15.32
CA LEU A 268 -26.42 16.32 -15.42
C LEU A 268 -25.78 15.06 -14.81
N ALA A 269 -26.32 14.58 -13.69
CA ALA A 269 -25.84 13.35 -13.06
C ALA A 269 -25.96 12.14 -14.02
N VAL A 270 -27.09 12.01 -14.72
CA VAL A 270 -27.28 10.98 -15.75
C VAL A 270 -26.31 11.19 -16.92
N ALA A 271 -26.16 12.43 -17.39
CA ALA A 271 -25.24 12.73 -18.49
C ALA A 271 -23.77 12.39 -18.17
N LEU A 272 -23.33 12.67 -16.93
CA LEU A 272 -22.00 12.36 -16.41
C LEU A 272 -21.78 10.86 -16.21
N TYR A 273 -22.82 10.13 -15.74
CA TYR A 273 -22.78 8.68 -15.63
C TYR A 273 -22.50 8.04 -17.00
N GLU A 274 -23.23 8.46 -18.02
CA GLU A 274 -23.06 7.98 -19.40
C GLU A 274 -21.69 8.34 -20.00
N GLN A 275 -21.04 9.41 -19.53
CA GLN A 275 -19.64 9.73 -19.87
C GLN A 275 -18.59 9.01 -19.02
N GLY A 276 -18.99 8.25 -18.00
CA GLY A 276 -18.10 7.51 -17.11
C GLY A 276 -17.57 8.30 -15.90
N ASP A 277 -18.03 9.54 -15.66
CA ASP A 277 -17.77 10.28 -14.42
C ASP A 277 -18.74 9.84 -13.31
N ILE A 278 -18.58 8.58 -12.90
CA ILE A 278 -19.45 7.89 -11.93
C ILE A 278 -19.45 8.60 -10.56
N ASN A 279 -18.33 9.21 -10.17
CA ASN A 279 -18.21 9.86 -8.86
C ASN A 279 -19.06 11.13 -8.80
N ARG A 280 -19.01 11.99 -9.82
CA ARG A 280 -19.88 13.17 -9.86
C ARG A 280 -21.34 12.78 -10.05
N ALA A 281 -21.62 11.82 -10.94
CA ALA A 281 -22.98 11.31 -11.13
C ALA A 281 -23.62 10.88 -9.80
N TYR A 282 -22.90 10.05 -9.03
CA TYR A 282 -23.34 9.62 -7.71
C TYR A 282 -23.61 10.81 -6.77
N ARG A 283 -22.63 11.71 -6.60
CA ARG A 283 -22.77 12.85 -5.68
C ARG A 283 -23.92 13.78 -6.07
N TYR A 284 -24.05 14.10 -7.34
CA TYR A 284 -25.05 15.04 -7.85
C TYR A 284 -26.45 14.46 -7.75
N LEU A 285 -26.63 13.17 -8.05
CA LEU A 285 -27.93 12.51 -7.91
C LEU A 285 -28.36 12.44 -6.46
N HIS A 286 -27.49 12.00 -5.55
CA HIS A 286 -27.81 11.91 -4.11
C HIS A 286 -28.15 13.28 -3.52
N ARG A 287 -27.38 14.32 -3.87
CA ARG A 287 -27.71 15.70 -3.49
C ARG A 287 -29.10 16.13 -3.97
N SER A 288 -29.45 15.77 -5.21
CA SER A 288 -30.75 16.10 -5.81
C SER A 288 -31.91 15.40 -5.08
N ILE A 289 -31.72 14.13 -4.70
CA ILE A 289 -32.71 13.35 -3.95
C ILE A 289 -32.92 13.93 -2.55
N ASP A 290 -31.83 14.25 -1.84
CA ASP A 290 -31.88 14.84 -0.49
C ASP A 290 -32.63 16.19 -0.49
N ASP A 291 -32.33 17.06 -1.46
CA ASP A 291 -33.00 18.36 -1.59
C ASP A 291 -34.48 18.20 -1.94
N ALA A 292 -34.82 17.31 -2.89
CA ALA A 292 -36.20 17.02 -3.28
C ALA A 292 -37.02 16.45 -2.10
N ALA A 293 -36.44 15.54 -1.32
CA ALA A 293 -37.08 15.01 -0.12
C ALA A 293 -37.28 16.12 0.93
N ALA A 294 -36.29 16.99 1.13
CA ALA A 294 -36.34 18.08 2.10
C ALA A 294 -37.35 19.18 1.75
N CYS A 295 -37.73 19.35 0.47
CA CYS A 295 -38.81 20.25 0.06
C CYS A 295 -40.17 19.57 -0.14
N ASN A 296 -40.25 18.24 0.04
CA ASN A 296 -41.43 17.39 -0.20
C ASN A 296 -41.85 17.28 -1.69
N ALA A 297 -40.89 17.37 -2.62
CA ALA A 297 -41.14 17.31 -4.06
C ALA A 297 -41.26 15.86 -4.55
N LYS A 298 -42.46 15.29 -4.38
CA LYS A 298 -42.76 13.88 -4.64
C LYS A 298 -42.44 13.44 -6.08
N ILE A 299 -42.80 14.24 -7.09
CA ILE A 299 -42.49 13.93 -8.50
C ILE A 299 -40.98 13.73 -8.68
N ARG A 300 -40.18 14.67 -8.16
CA ARG A 300 -38.72 14.65 -8.29
C ARG A 300 -38.09 13.46 -7.59
N THR A 301 -38.53 13.14 -6.38
CA THR A 301 -38.05 11.96 -5.65
C THR A 301 -38.36 10.67 -6.43
N MET A 302 -39.55 10.55 -7.02
CA MET A 302 -39.93 9.38 -7.83
C MET A 302 -39.10 9.28 -9.12
N GLU A 303 -38.97 10.37 -9.89
CA GLU A 303 -38.16 10.43 -11.12
C GLU A 303 -36.73 9.94 -10.89
N MET A 304 -36.08 10.44 -9.84
CA MET A 304 -34.69 10.10 -9.50
C MET A 304 -34.54 8.68 -8.92
N SER A 305 -35.57 8.14 -8.26
CA SER A 305 -35.54 6.78 -7.71
C SER A 305 -35.37 5.71 -8.80
N ASN A 306 -35.81 5.99 -10.02
CA ASN A 306 -35.65 5.06 -11.15
C ASN A 306 -34.20 4.95 -11.64
N THR A 307 -33.40 6.00 -11.51
CA THR A 307 -31.99 6.04 -11.98
C THR A 307 -30.98 5.72 -10.89
N MET A 308 -31.36 5.91 -9.62
CA MET A 308 -30.49 5.70 -8.46
C MET A 308 -29.85 4.30 -8.39
N PRO A 309 -30.58 3.17 -8.52
CA PRO A 309 -29.97 1.84 -8.41
C PRO A 309 -28.86 1.59 -9.43
N LEU A 310 -29.00 2.14 -10.64
CA LEU A 310 -28.01 1.99 -11.71
C LEU A 310 -26.69 2.70 -11.36
N ILE A 311 -26.78 3.97 -10.93
CA ILE A 311 -25.62 4.77 -10.56
C ILE A 311 -24.97 4.24 -9.28
N ASP A 312 -25.77 3.82 -8.29
CA ASP A 312 -25.27 3.22 -7.05
C ASP A 312 -24.53 1.90 -7.31
N ALA A 313 -25.08 1.04 -8.15
CA ALA A 313 -24.42 -0.22 -8.53
C ALA A 313 -23.08 0.05 -9.22
N ALA A 314 -23.02 1.02 -10.14
CA ALA A 314 -21.79 1.39 -10.83
C ALA A 314 -20.74 1.99 -9.87
N TYR A 315 -21.15 2.87 -8.97
CA TYR A 315 -20.28 3.47 -7.95
C TYR A 315 -19.72 2.39 -7.02
N ASN A 316 -20.58 1.53 -6.49
CA ASN A 316 -20.19 0.44 -5.59
C ASN A 316 -19.28 -0.58 -6.29
N ALA A 317 -19.55 -0.93 -7.55
CA ALA A 317 -18.68 -1.80 -8.33
C ALA A 317 -17.28 -1.19 -8.53
N ARG A 318 -17.20 0.11 -8.83
CA ARG A 318 -15.92 0.83 -8.93
C ARG A 318 -15.17 0.84 -7.60
N GLN A 319 -15.87 1.14 -6.51
CA GLN A 319 -15.28 1.17 -5.17
C GLN A 319 -14.77 -0.21 -4.74
N ASN A 320 -15.51 -1.27 -5.06
CA ASN A 320 -15.11 -2.64 -4.77
C ASN A 320 -13.88 -3.06 -5.59
N ARG A 321 -13.79 -2.68 -6.87
CA ARG A 321 -12.57 -2.91 -7.68
C ARG A 321 -11.34 -2.21 -7.10
N LEU A 322 -11.48 -0.95 -6.69
CA LEU A 322 -10.40 -0.20 -6.04
C LEU A 322 -9.99 -0.87 -4.72
N ARG A 323 -10.95 -1.23 -3.86
CA ARG A 323 -10.69 -1.97 -2.62
C ARG A 323 -9.99 -3.30 -2.89
N GLN A 324 -10.45 -4.07 -3.87
CA GLN A 324 -9.84 -5.35 -4.23
C GLN A 324 -8.39 -5.19 -4.71
N SER A 325 -8.14 -4.19 -5.57
CA SER A 325 -6.78 -3.85 -6.02
C SER A 325 -5.86 -3.50 -4.84
N LEU A 326 -6.34 -2.71 -3.89
CA LEU A 326 -5.60 -2.40 -2.66
C LEU A 326 -5.30 -3.65 -1.83
N HIS A 327 -6.27 -4.55 -1.64
CA HIS A 327 -6.04 -5.81 -0.90
C HIS A 327 -5.02 -6.71 -1.61
N ILE A 328 -5.07 -6.79 -2.93
CA ILE A 328 -4.08 -7.54 -3.73
C ILE A 328 -2.68 -6.92 -3.57
N ALA A 329 -2.57 -5.59 -3.64
CA ALA A 329 -1.30 -4.89 -3.47
C ALA A 329 -0.70 -5.12 -2.07
N ILE A 330 -1.53 -5.04 -1.02
CA ILE A 330 -1.11 -5.33 0.36
C ILE A 330 -0.62 -6.78 0.47
N GLY A 331 -1.35 -7.74 -0.11
CA GLY A 331 -0.93 -9.15 -0.14
C GLY A 331 0.43 -9.35 -0.83
N ALA A 332 0.66 -8.69 -1.97
CA ALA A 332 1.94 -8.74 -2.67
C ALA A 332 3.10 -8.17 -1.83
N VAL A 333 2.88 -7.03 -1.16
CA VAL A 333 3.88 -6.43 -0.26
C VAL A 333 4.20 -7.36 0.91
N MET A 334 3.21 -8.04 1.50
CA MET A 334 3.42 -9.01 2.57
C MET A 334 4.27 -10.21 2.12
N VAL A 335 3.99 -10.76 0.93
CA VAL A 335 4.80 -11.86 0.36
C VAL A 335 6.24 -11.41 0.14
N LEU A 336 6.45 -10.21 -0.43
CA LEU A 336 7.79 -9.65 -0.62
C LEU A 336 8.54 -9.47 0.70
N ALA A 337 7.85 -9.01 1.76
CA ALA A 337 8.45 -8.86 3.09
C ALA A 337 8.89 -10.20 3.68
N VAL A 338 8.09 -11.27 3.52
CA VAL A 338 8.46 -12.63 3.94
C VAL A 338 9.67 -13.15 3.18
N LEU A 339 9.69 -13.00 1.85
CA LEU A 339 10.81 -13.39 1.00
C LEU A 339 12.10 -12.65 1.40
N LEU A 340 12.00 -11.36 1.65
CA LEU A 340 13.11 -10.54 2.14
C LEU A 340 13.62 -11.06 3.50
N GLY A 341 12.72 -11.37 4.43
CA GLY A 341 13.07 -11.95 5.73
C GLY A 341 13.80 -13.29 5.61
N ILE A 342 13.38 -14.16 4.68
CA ILE A 342 14.05 -15.43 4.38
C ILE A 342 15.45 -15.17 3.79
N ALA A 343 15.55 -14.28 2.80
CA ALA A 343 16.82 -13.92 2.17
C ALA A 343 17.82 -13.38 3.21
N VAL A 344 17.38 -12.48 4.09
CA VAL A 344 18.19 -11.96 5.21
C VAL A 344 18.66 -13.09 6.13
N ARG A 345 17.77 -14.01 6.52
CA ARG A 345 18.16 -15.18 7.34
C ARG A 345 19.22 -16.05 6.65
N ILE A 346 19.07 -16.31 5.35
CA ILE A 346 20.05 -17.09 4.57
C ILE A 346 21.40 -16.38 4.55
N VAL A 347 21.42 -15.07 4.27
CA VAL A 347 22.64 -14.26 4.24
C VAL A 347 23.33 -14.26 5.61
N VAL A 348 22.59 -14.06 6.70
CA VAL A 348 23.15 -14.09 8.07
C VAL A 348 23.72 -15.47 8.40
N LYS A 349 23.02 -16.56 8.07
CA LYS A 349 23.52 -17.93 8.31
C LYS A 349 24.78 -18.23 7.50
N ARG A 350 24.81 -17.84 6.22
CA ARG A 350 26.00 -17.96 5.35
C ARG A 350 27.17 -17.16 5.90
N ASN A 351 26.96 -15.92 6.32
CA ASN A 351 28.01 -15.09 6.94
C ASN A 351 28.56 -15.70 8.23
N ARG A 352 27.71 -16.26 9.10
CA ARG A 352 28.17 -16.96 10.30
C ARG A 352 29.03 -18.19 9.96
N SER A 353 28.59 -18.99 8.99
CA SER A 353 29.36 -20.16 8.54
C SER A 353 30.70 -19.78 7.92
N LEU A 354 30.73 -18.71 7.11
CA LEU A 354 31.97 -18.20 6.52
C LEU A 354 32.95 -17.71 7.58
N ARG A 355 32.46 -16.97 8.59
CA ARG A 355 33.28 -16.56 9.73
C ARG A 355 33.87 -17.77 10.47
N HIS A 356 33.04 -18.77 10.76
CA HIS A 356 33.52 -19.97 11.45
C HIS A 356 34.58 -20.74 10.63
N SER A 357 34.40 -20.86 9.31
CA SER A 357 35.40 -21.47 8.43
C SER A 357 36.70 -20.65 8.37
N HIS A 358 36.60 -19.32 8.34
CA HIS A 358 37.75 -18.41 8.36
C HIS A 358 38.55 -18.54 9.67
N ASP A 359 37.86 -18.55 10.81
CA ASP A 359 38.49 -18.73 12.12
C ASP A 359 39.20 -20.08 12.22
N ARG A 360 38.55 -21.16 11.75
CA ARG A 360 39.17 -22.50 11.71
C ARG A 360 40.39 -22.56 10.78
N GLN A 361 40.36 -21.82 9.67
CA GLN A 361 41.50 -21.76 8.75
C GLN A 361 42.68 -21.02 9.40
N LEU A 362 42.42 -19.96 10.18
CA LEU A 362 43.45 -19.29 10.98
C LEU A 362 44.05 -20.24 12.02
N ASP A 363 43.21 -20.97 12.77
CA ASP A 363 43.69 -21.93 13.77
C ASP A 363 44.59 -23.01 13.16
N ILE A 364 44.17 -23.62 12.04
CA ILE A 364 44.98 -24.64 11.34
C ILE A 364 46.31 -24.05 10.87
N ASN A 365 46.30 -22.82 10.34
CA ASN A 365 47.52 -22.18 9.87
C ASN A 365 48.50 -21.90 11.02
N THR A 366 48.00 -21.40 12.16
CA THR A 366 48.83 -21.18 13.35
C THR A 366 49.43 -22.49 13.88
N TYR A 367 48.66 -23.57 13.94
CA TYR A 367 49.15 -24.90 14.30
C TYR A 367 50.23 -25.41 13.33
N LEU A 368 49.99 -25.29 12.02
CA LEU A 368 50.95 -25.73 10.99
C LEU A 368 52.26 -24.93 11.09
N SER A 369 52.18 -23.63 11.34
CA SER A 369 53.34 -22.76 11.55
C SER A 369 54.16 -23.21 12.78
N ALA A 370 53.50 -23.49 13.91
CA ALA A 370 54.16 -23.98 15.12
C ALA A 370 54.82 -25.36 14.90
N ALA A 371 54.14 -26.29 14.23
CA ALA A 371 54.68 -27.61 13.92
C ALA A 371 55.90 -27.53 12.99
N ASN A 372 55.85 -26.66 11.97
CA ASN A 372 56.97 -26.42 11.08
C ASN A 372 58.19 -25.87 11.83
N LYS A 373 57.98 -24.90 12.73
CA LYS A 373 59.06 -24.34 13.56
C LYS A 373 59.70 -25.41 14.44
N ALA A 374 58.90 -26.24 15.11
CA ALA A 374 59.43 -27.34 15.91
C ALA A 374 60.29 -28.30 15.06
N LYS A 375 59.81 -28.69 13.87
CA LYS A 375 60.55 -29.55 12.93
C LYS A 375 61.90 -28.93 12.53
N GLU A 376 61.94 -27.63 12.29
CA GLU A 376 63.17 -26.91 11.93
C GLU A 376 64.18 -26.89 13.08
N GLU A 377 63.72 -26.66 14.32
CA GLU A 377 64.55 -26.73 15.52
C GLU A 377 65.14 -28.14 15.72
N TYR A 378 64.35 -29.19 15.49
CA TYR A 378 64.83 -30.59 15.55
C TYR A 378 65.88 -30.89 14.48
N MET A 379 65.65 -30.46 13.24
CA MET A 379 66.62 -30.64 12.15
C MET A 379 67.96 -29.97 12.49
N THR A 380 67.91 -28.76 13.05
CA THR A 380 69.10 -28.03 13.49
C THR A 380 69.84 -28.77 14.60
N ARG A 381 69.13 -29.31 15.61
CA ARG A 381 69.74 -30.11 16.69
C ARG A 381 70.40 -31.39 16.15
N PHE A 382 69.74 -32.10 15.23
CA PHE A 382 70.29 -33.31 14.61
C PHE A 382 71.59 -33.04 13.83
N MET A 383 71.63 -31.94 13.08
CA MET A 383 72.82 -31.52 12.35
C MET A 383 73.97 -31.18 13.29
N ASN A 384 73.71 -30.42 14.36
CA ASN A 384 74.71 -30.09 15.37
C ASN A 384 75.28 -31.34 16.06
N LEU A 385 74.43 -32.31 16.34
CA LEU A 385 74.85 -33.57 16.93
C LEU A 385 75.77 -34.37 15.99
N SER A 386 75.40 -34.43 14.71
CA SER A 386 76.22 -35.12 13.70
C SER A 386 77.61 -34.48 13.59
N LEU A 387 77.70 -33.15 13.68
CA LEU A 387 78.97 -32.42 13.73
C LEU A 387 79.79 -32.74 14.98
N GLU A 388 79.14 -32.86 16.15
CA GLU A 388 79.83 -33.22 17.40
C GLU A 388 80.43 -34.62 17.33
N PHE A 389 79.68 -35.61 16.83
CA PHE A 389 80.21 -36.97 16.64
C PHE A 389 81.38 -37.02 15.66
N LEU A 390 81.30 -36.29 14.54
CA LEU A 390 82.42 -36.18 13.61
C LEU A 390 83.67 -35.61 14.30
N SER A 391 83.52 -34.55 15.10
CA SER A 391 84.63 -33.97 15.86
C SER A 391 85.24 -34.97 16.86
N LYS A 392 84.43 -35.76 17.57
CA LYS A 392 84.93 -36.80 18.47
C LYS A 392 85.68 -37.90 17.71
N MET A 393 85.22 -38.32 16.54
CA MET A 393 85.95 -39.27 15.69
C MET A 393 87.29 -38.69 15.20
N GLU A 394 87.33 -37.42 14.80
CA GLU A 394 88.56 -36.73 14.43
C GLU A 394 89.55 -36.64 15.60
N ASN A 395 89.06 -36.35 16.80
CA ASN A 395 89.87 -36.30 18.02
C ASN A 395 90.47 -37.67 18.35
N TYR A 396 89.71 -38.75 18.20
CA TYR A 396 90.23 -40.11 18.39
C TYR A 396 91.32 -40.46 17.38
N ARG A 397 91.07 -40.18 16.09
CA ARG A 397 92.04 -40.38 15.02
C ARG A 397 93.32 -39.56 15.27
N SER A 398 93.17 -38.32 15.70
CA SER A 398 94.29 -37.43 16.06
C SER A 398 95.08 -37.95 17.25
N TYR A 399 94.41 -38.46 18.29
CA TYR A 399 95.06 -39.12 19.42
C TYR A 399 95.86 -40.35 18.99
N LEU A 400 95.26 -41.27 18.22
CA LEU A 400 95.95 -42.45 17.71
C LEU A 400 97.15 -42.06 16.82
N SER A 401 97.00 -41.05 15.96
CA SER A 401 98.08 -40.52 15.13
C SER A 401 99.24 -39.97 15.97
N LYS A 402 98.95 -39.28 17.09
CA LYS A 402 99.98 -38.78 18.02
C LYS A 402 100.72 -39.93 18.73
N VAL A 403 100.03 -40.99 19.13
CA VAL A 403 100.65 -42.18 19.76
C VAL A 403 101.53 -42.93 18.74
N ALA A 404 101.04 -43.10 17.51
CA ALA A 404 101.79 -43.73 16.42
C ALA A 404 103.08 -42.96 16.07
N ASN A 405 103.01 -41.62 15.99
CA ASN A 405 104.17 -40.78 15.69
C ASN A 405 105.27 -40.82 16.75
N LYS A 406 104.94 -41.20 18.01
CA LYS A 406 105.93 -41.43 19.08
C LYS A 406 106.62 -42.79 19.00
N ARG A 407 106.30 -43.61 17.98
CA ARG A 407 106.80 -45.00 17.79
C ARG A 407 106.56 -45.93 18.99
N ASN A 408 105.61 -45.58 19.86
CA ASN A 408 105.21 -46.41 21.00
C ASN A 408 104.14 -47.40 20.53
N PHE A 409 104.58 -48.49 19.91
CA PHE A 409 103.70 -49.50 19.31
C PHE A 409 102.89 -50.27 20.35
N ASP A 410 103.41 -50.46 21.56
CA ASP A 410 102.68 -51.11 22.66
C ASP A 410 101.48 -50.26 23.11
N GLN A 411 101.68 -48.96 23.36
CA GLN A 411 100.59 -48.07 23.74
C GLN A 411 99.56 -47.87 22.62
N LEU A 412 99.99 -47.93 21.36
CA LEU A 412 99.07 -47.88 20.22
C LEU A 412 98.22 -49.14 20.14
N TYR A 413 98.83 -50.31 20.33
CA TYR A 413 98.12 -51.59 20.37
C TYR A 413 97.10 -51.61 21.52
N ASP A 414 97.50 -51.19 22.71
CA ASP A 414 96.60 -51.07 23.87
C ASP A 414 95.46 -50.09 23.61
N ALA A 415 95.73 -48.93 23.00
CA ALA A 415 94.70 -47.93 22.68
C ALA A 415 93.68 -48.43 21.65
N ILE A 416 94.12 -49.21 20.66
CA ILE A 416 93.24 -49.79 19.62
C ILE A 416 92.47 -51.00 20.17
N ALA A 417 93.12 -51.84 20.98
CA ALA A 417 92.49 -53.00 21.61
C ALA A 417 91.50 -52.60 22.73
N SER A 418 91.67 -51.40 23.31
CA SER A 418 90.79 -50.89 24.35
C SER A 418 89.43 -50.48 23.81
N THR A 419 88.36 -51.03 24.40
CA THR A 419 86.99 -50.56 24.16
C THR A 419 86.67 -49.25 24.88
N ARG A 420 87.55 -48.77 25.77
CA ARG A 420 87.28 -47.64 26.69
C ARG A 420 86.83 -46.36 25.99
N TYR A 421 87.39 -46.04 24.82
CA TYR A 421 86.98 -44.87 24.05
C TYR A 421 85.56 -45.06 23.50
N VAL A 422 85.29 -46.24 22.93
CA VAL A 422 83.99 -46.61 22.40
C VAL A 422 82.93 -46.66 23.50
N ASP A 423 83.25 -47.22 24.67
CA ASP A 423 82.35 -47.31 25.83
C ASP A 423 82.00 -45.91 26.37
N LYS A 424 82.97 -44.98 26.36
CA LYS A 424 82.71 -43.56 26.72
C LYS A 424 81.75 -42.90 25.74
N GLU A 425 81.92 -43.11 24.44
CA GLU A 425 81.02 -42.56 23.41
C GLU A 425 79.62 -43.18 23.46
N VAL A 426 79.52 -44.46 23.81
CA VAL A 426 78.24 -45.16 24.01
C VAL A 426 77.47 -44.59 25.20
N ASN A 427 78.17 -44.33 26.31
CA ASN A 427 77.54 -43.67 27.46
C ASN A 427 77.09 -42.24 27.11
N GLY A 428 77.91 -41.49 26.36
CA GLY A 428 77.52 -40.17 25.86
C GLY A 428 76.32 -40.22 24.91
N PHE A 429 76.21 -41.26 24.08
CA PHE A 429 75.04 -41.50 23.24
C PHE A 429 73.77 -41.73 24.08
N TYR A 430 73.87 -42.49 25.16
CA TYR A 430 72.73 -42.73 26.04
C TYR A 430 72.29 -41.48 26.79
N ASP A 431 73.20 -40.70 27.36
CA ASP A 431 72.86 -39.46 28.05
C ASP A 431 72.13 -38.49 27.12
N LEU A 432 72.62 -38.38 25.88
CA LEU A 432 72.02 -37.57 24.86
C LEU A 432 70.67 -38.11 24.38
N PHE A 433 70.57 -39.42 24.15
CA PHE A 433 69.32 -40.06 23.75
C PHE A 433 68.25 -39.82 24.82
N ASP A 434 68.58 -40.07 26.07
CA ASP A 434 67.69 -39.88 27.21
C ASP A 434 67.24 -38.42 27.32
N ASP A 435 68.17 -37.45 27.24
CA ASP A 435 67.85 -36.02 27.28
C ASP A 435 66.98 -35.57 26.10
N THR A 436 67.33 -35.99 24.89
CA THR A 436 66.61 -35.59 23.69
C THR A 436 65.22 -36.17 23.69
N PHE A 437 65.10 -37.45 24.07
CA PHE A 437 63.83 -38.15 24.12
C PHE A 437 62.90 -37.61 25.22
N LEU A 438 63.41 -37.35 26.42
CA LEU A 438 62.59 -36.81 27.52
C LEU A 438 62.18 -35.34 27.29
N ASN A 439 62.97 -34.56 26.55
CA ASN A 439 62.56 -33.23 26.10
C ASN A 439 61.44 -33.30 25.03
N LEU A 440 61.51 -34.30 24.14
CA LEU A 440 60.47 -34.57 23.13
C LEU A 440 59.18 -35.09 23.76
N TYR A 441 59.30 -35.93 24.79
CA TYR A 441 58.19 -36.59 25.48
C TYR A 441 58.26 -36.35 27.00
N PRO A 442 57.94 -35.13 27.48
CA PRO A 442 57.96 -34.82 28.90
C PRO A 442 57.02 -35.74 29.70
N GLY A 443 57.50 -36.22 30.84
CA GLY A 443 56.76 -37.14 31.72
C GLY A 443 56.61 -38.56 31.17
N PHE A 444 57.38 -38.95 30.14
CA PHE A 444 57.32 -40.30 29.57
C PHE A 444 57.52 -41.41 30.62
N THR A 445 58.49 -41.24 31.53
CA THR A 445 58.76 -42.21 32.59
C THR A 445 57.53 -42.45 33.47
N ASP A 446 56.81 -41.38 33.83
CA ASP A 446 55.59 -41.49 34.65
C ASP A 446 54.46 -42.16 33.88
N LYS A 447 54.32 -41.84 32.59
CA LYS A 447 53.34 -42.46 31.69
C LYS A 447 53.60 -43.95 31.50
N VAL A 448 54.85 -44.37 31.34
CA VAL A 448 55.22 -45.81 31.27
C VAL A 448 54.95 -46.49 32.62
N ASN A 449 55.33 -45.86 33.73
CA ASN A 449 55.06 -46.40 35.07
C ASN A 449 53.57 -46.52 35.40
N ALA A 450 52.71 -45.68 34.82
CA ALA A 450 51.26 -45.80 34.94
C ALA A 450 50.68 -47.04 34.23
N LEU A 451 51.42 -47.64 33.28
CA LEU A 451 51.05 -48.88 32.60
C LEU A 451 51.51 -50.14 33.33
N LEU A 452 52.32 -49.99 34.38
CA LEU A 452 52.84 -51.09 35.19
C LEU A 452 52.06 -51.23 36.50
N LEU A 453 52.01 -52.46 37.04
CA LEU A 453 51.43 -52.71 38.36
C LEU A 453 52.14 -51.84 39.43
N PRO A 454 51.43 -51.34 40.47
CA PRO A 454 51.98 -50.39 41.44
C PRO A 454 53.31 -50.84 42.07
N ASP A 455 53.44 -52.13 42.39
CA ASP A 455 54.61 -52.72 43.02
C ASP A 455 55.76 -53.01 42.03
N GLU A 456 55.49 -52.98 40.73
CA GLU A 456 56.41 -53.33 39.65
C GLU A 456 56.89 -52.12 38.84
N ARG A 457 56.55 -50.89 39.27
CA ARG A 457 57.00 -49.64 38.65
C ARG A 457 58.53 -49.55 38.62
N ILE A 458 59.05 -49.03 37.51
CA ILE A 458 60.49 -48.85 37.29
C ILE A 458 61.00 -47.75 38.23
N LYS A 459 61.96 -48.12 39.09
CA LYS A 459 62.68 -47.20 39.99
C LYS A 459 64.08 -46.95 39.46
N LEU A 460 64.38 -45.69 39.16
CA LEU A 460 65.70 -45.25 38.68
C LEU A 460 66.69 -45.10 39.82
N LYS A 461 67.97 -45.32 39.56
CA LYS A 461 69.04 -45.05 40.54
C LYS A 461 69.31 -43.54 40.64
N PRO A 462 69.89 -43.05 41.76
CA PRO A 462 70.28 -41.64 41.89
C PRO A 462 71.17 -41.20 40.73
N GLY A 463 70.75 -40.17 39.98
CA GLY A 463 71.47 -39.63 38.82
C GLY A 463 71.16 -40.29 37.47
N GLU A 464 70.35 -41.35 37.42
CA GLU A 464 69.95 -42.03 36.18
C GLU A 464 68.71 -41.37 35.56
N LYS A 465 68.76 -41.02 34.27
CA LYS A 465 67.63 -40.44 33.53
C LYS A 465 66.67 -41.50 32.99
N MET A 466 67.24 -42.52 32.37
CA MET A 466 66.52 -43.72 31.94
C MET A 466 67.41 -44.95 32.10
N ASN A 467 66.79 -46.07 32.47
CA ASN A 467 67.44 -47.38 32.44
C ASN A 467 67.17 -48.09 31.10
N THR A 468 67.76 -49.27 30.89
CA THR A 468 67.60 -50.04 29.65
C THR A 468 66.13 -50.39 29.35
N GLU A 469 65.33 -50.67 30.38
CA GLU A 469 63.90 -50.96 30.24
C GLU A 469 63.13 -49.76 29.65
N LEU A 470 63.36 -48.56 30.19
CA LEU A 470 62.76 -47.32 29.70
C LEU A 470 63.25 -46.95 28.30
N ARG A 471 64.53 -47.19 27.98
CA ARG A 471 65.07 -46.94 26.63
C ARG A 471 64.44 -47.86 25.58
N ILE A 472 64.18 -49.12 25.92
CA ILE A 472 63.42 -50.04 25.06
C ILE A 472 62.00 -49.49 24.83
N CYS A 473 61.30 -49.04 25.88
CA CYS A 473 59.99 -48.40 25.73
C CYS A 473 60.05 -47.13 24.87
N ALA A 474 61.07 -46.29 25.04
CA ALA A 474 61.26 -45.09 24.25
C ALA A 474 61.50 -45.40 22.77
N LEU A 475 62.26 -46.44 22.45
CA LEU A 475 62.46 -46.89 21.07
C LEU A 475 61.15 -47.38 20.44
N MET A 476 60.30 -48.11 21.17
CA MET A 476 58.96 -48.46 20.69
C MET A 476 58.11 -47.21 20.43
N ARG A 477 58.21 -46.20 21.30
CA ARG A 477 57.53 -44.91 21.12
C ARG A 477 58.00 -44.15 19.88
N LEU A 478 59.27 -44.31 19.52
CA LEU A 478 59.82 -43.80 18.25
C LEU A 478 59.46 -44.67 17.04
N GLY A 479 58.67 -45.74 17.21
CA GLY A 479 58.26 -46.65 16.14
C GLY A 479 59.28 -47.75 15.83
N ILE A 480 60.33 -47.91 16.64
CA ILE A 480 61.34 -48.96 16.48
C ILE A 480 60.91 -50.18 17.28
N PHE A 481 60.22 -51.11 16.62
CA PHE A 481 59.76 -52.37 17.21
C PHE A 481 60.64 -53.56 16.86
N ASP A 482 61.49 -53.43 15.84
CA ASP A 482 62.42 -54.47 15.45
C ASP A 482 63.43 -54.70 16.58
N GLY A 483 63.48 -55.93 17.08
CA GLY A 483 64.36 -56.26 18.19
C GLY A 483 65.83 -56.25 17.75
N GLU A 484 66.14 -56.54 16.48
CA GLU A 484 67.52 -56.53 15.99
C GLU A 484 68.06 -55.09 15.99
N GLN A 485 67.27 -54.15 15.46
CA GLN A 485 67.57 -52.73 15.51
C GLN A 485 67.67 -52.20 16.94
N THR A 486 66.75 -52.61 17.82
CA THR A 486 66.79 -52.24 19.25
C THR A 486 68.06 -52.73 19.94
N ALA A 487 68.43 -54.00 19.70
CA ALA A 487 69.64 -54.62 20.24
C ALA A 487 70.91 -53.89 19.76
N ARG A 488 70.92 -53.48 18.48
CA ARG A 488 72.01 -52.71 17.88
C ARG A 488 72.17 -51.33 18.51
N ILE A 489 71.07 -50.60 18.72
CA ILE A 489 71.07 -49.27 19.34
C ILE A 489 71.49 -49.35 20.81
N LEU A 490 70.99 -50.35 21.54
CA LEU A 490 71.27 -50.55 22.96
C LEU A 490 72.54 -51.39 23.22
N ARG A 491 73.30 -51.73 22.18
CA ARG A 491 74.53 -52.55 22.24
C ARG A 491 74.42 -53.76 23.17
N CYS A 492 73.29 -54.45 23.09
CA CYS A 492 73.03 -55.68 23.84
C CYS A 492 72.60 -56.80 22.90
N SER A 493 72.49 -58.03 23.39
CA SER A 493 72.05 -59.14 22.55
C SER A 493 70.54 -59.06 22.27
N MET A 494 70.12 -59.63 21.14
CA MET A 494 68.70 -59.80 20.80
C MET A 494 67.93 -60.53 21.91
N SER A 495 68.56 -61.54 22.52
CA SER A 495 68.01 -62.27 23.68
C SER A 495 67.81 -61.36 24.89
N THR A 496 68.70 -60.39 25.12
CA THR A 496 68.59 -59.42 26.22
C THR A 496 67.40 -58.48 26.01
N VAL A 497 67.21 -57.96 24.79
CA VAL A 497 66.04 -57.14 24.43
C VAL A 497 64.75 -57.93 24.60
N TYR A 498 64.70 -59.15 24.09
CA TYR A 498 63.54 -60.04 24.24
C TYR A 498 63.20 -60.27 25.72
N ASN A 499 64.22 -60.53 26.55
CA ASN A 499 64.03 -60.74 27.98
C ASN A 499 63.48 -59.49 28.68
N TYR A 500 64.01 -58.30 28.39
CA TYR A 500 63.49 -57.05 28.96
C TYR A 500 62.06 -56.77 28.50
N ARG A 501 61.73 -56.97 27.22
CA ARG A 501 60.36 -56.79 26.70
C ARG A 501 59.39 -57.77 27.36
N SER A 502 59.74 -59.05 27.43
CA SER A 502 58.94 -60.08 28.08
C SER A 502 58.73 -59.79 29.58
N LYS A 503 59.79 -59.33 30.26
CA LYS A 503 59.73 -58.90 31.66
C LYS A 503 58.80 -57.70 31.85
N LEU A 504 58.90 -56.68 31.00
CA LEU A 504 58.03 -55.50 31.06
C LEU A 504 56.57 -55.85 30.80
N ARG A 505 56.28 -56.70 29.81
CA ARG A 505 54.91 -57.19 29.56
C ARG A 505 54.34 -57.94 30.77
N LYS A 506 55.13 -58.78 31.45
CA LYS A 506 54.69 -59.49 32.66
C LYS A 506 54.38 -58.55 33.83
N LYS A 507 55.05 -57.40 33.90
CA LYS A 507 54.86 -56.36 34.92
C LYS A 507 53.72 -55.38 34.59
N ALA A 508 53.23 -55.41 33.36
CA ALA A 508 52.20 -54.50 32.89
C ALA A 508 50.83 -54.84 33.50
N ILE A 509 50.00 -53.82 33.68
CA ILE A 509 48.59 -53.99 34.07
C ILE A 509 47.83 -54.77 32.99
N ASP A 510 48.19 -54.56 31.72
CA ASP A 510 47.62 -55.23 30.55
C ASP A 510 48.75 -55.74 29.64
N PRO A 511 49.21 -56.99 29.85
CA PRO A 511 50.34 -57.57 29.12
C PRO A 511 50.16 -57.67 27.60
N ALA A 512 48.92 -57.81 27.12
CA ALA A 512 48.62 -58.03 25.71
C ALA A 512 48.74 -56.72 24.91
N GLU A 513 48.28 -55.60 25.47
CA GLU A 513 48.28 -54.30 24.80
C GLU A 513 49.43 -53.38 25.25
N PHE A 514 50.30 -53.83 26.16
CA PHE A 514 51.35 -53.00 26.76
C PHE A 514 52.21 -52.25 25.73
N GLU A 515 52.76 -52.97 24.75
CA GLU A 515 53.67 -52.35 23.77
C GLU A 515 52.96 -51.37 22.83
N LYS A 516 51.70 -51.64 22.49
CA LYS A 516 50.88 -50.72 21.71
C LYS A 516 50.60 -49.45 22.51
N LYS A 517 50.17 -49.58 23.77
CA LYS A 517 49.93 -48.44 24.66
C LYS A 517 51.19 -47.59 24.86
N VAL A 518 52.36 -48.23 25.00
CA VAL A 518 53.66 -47.52 25.08
C VAL A 518 53.93 -46.72 23.80
N SER A 519 53.61 -47.28 22.63
CA SER A 519 53.83 -46.57 21.35
C SER A 519 52.92 -45.36 21.12
N GLU A 520 51.77 -45.33 21.79
CA GLU A 520 50.78 -44.26 21.68
C GLU A 520 50.92 -43.19 22.78
N LEU A 521 51.89 -43.30 23.69
CA LEU A 521 52.10 -42.34 24.78
C LEU A 521 52.50 -40.96 24.24
N VAL A 522 51.58 -39.99 24.25
CA VAL A 522 51.86 -38.61 23.83
C VAL A 522 52.76 -37.91 24.84
#